data_AF-A0AAJ0BCA6-F1
#
_entry.id   AF-A0AAJ0BCA6-F1
#
_cell.length_a   1.000
_cell.length_b   1.000
_cell.length_c   1.000
_cell.angle_alpha   90.00
_cell.angle_beta   90.00
_cell.angle_gamma   90.00
#
_symmetry.space_group_name_H-M   'P 1'
#
loop_
_entity.id
_entity.type
_entity.pdbx_description
1 polymer ?
#
loop_
_entity_poly.entity_id
_entity_poly.type
_entity_poly.pdbx_seq_one_letter_code
_entity_poly.pdbx_strand_id
1 'polypeptide(L)'
;MVVADPSNDVSFTNELVRSPSAEIAVVTYSYSDSRDLSSAVVKCLPKKLGGKSWHKGGTDPKAPEHLTVEFIDSNGNHVTTKHIDRNGRAC
;
A
#
# COMPACT_ATOMS: atom_id res chain seq x y z
N MET A 1 -7.88 17.84 -17.62
CA MET A 1 -7.02 16.69 -17.28
C MET A 1 -7.57 16.15 -15.97
N VAL A 2 -8.27 15.02 -16.01
CA VAL A 2 -8.76 14.39 -14.77
C VAL A 2 -7.55 13.73 -14.16
N VAL A 3 -6.90 14.40 -13.21
CA VAL A 3 -5.91 13.74 -12.35
C VAL A 3 -6.71 12.71 -11.57
N ALA A 4 -6.49 11.43 -11.88
CA ALA A 4 -7.04 10.34 -11.08
C ALA A 4 -6.57 10.58 -9.64
N ASP A 5 -7.50 10.66 -8.71
CA ASP A 5 -7.15 10.82 -7.31
C ASP A 5 -6.81 9.43 -6.77
N PRO A 6 -5.52 9.13 -6.49
CA PRO A 6 -5.13 7.83 -5.95
C PRO A 6 -5.78 7.55 -4.60
N SER A 7 -6.45 8.53 -3.97
CA SER A 7 -7.27 8.34 -2.78
C SER A 7 -8.47 7.41 -2.99
N ASN A 8 -8.96 7.25 -4.23
CA ASN A 8 -10.22 6.55 -4.51
C ASN A 8 -10.06 5.10 -5.00
N ASP A 9 -8.84 4.63 -5.28
CA ASP A 9 -8.63 3.27 -5.82
C ASP A 9 -7.53 2.50 -5.08
N VAL A 10 -7.68 2.43 -3.75
CA VAL A 10 -6.89 1.53 -2.90
C VAL A 10 -7.64 0.21 -2.73
N SER A 11 -7.02 -0.88 -3.18
CA SER A 11 -7.51 -2.25 -3.04
C SER A 11 -6.56 -3.12 -2.23
N PHE A 12 -7.04 -4.25 -1.73
CA PHE A 12 -6.27 -5.18 -0.91
C PHE A 12 -6.35 -6.58 -1.54
N THR A 13 -5.23 -7.30 -1.61
CA THR A 13 -5.25 -8.71 -2.03
C THR A 13 -6.06 -9.60 -1.10
N ASN A 14 -6.35 -9.11 0.12
CA ASN A 14 -7.31 -9.68 1.05
C ASN A 14 -8.17 -8.56 1.66
N GLU A 15 -9.33 -8.26 1.06
CA GLU A 15 -10.25 -7.20 1.51
C GLU A 15 -10.72 -7.36 2.97
N LEU A 16 -10.69 -8.58 3.54
CA LEU A 16 -11.10 -8.82 4.93
C LEU A 16 -10.17 -8.18 5.97
N VAL A 17 -8.96 -7.78 5.57
CA VAL A 17 -7.98 -7.11 6.46
C VAL A 17 -7.70 -5.67 6.06
N ARG A 18 -8.56 -5.12 5.20
CA ARG A 18 -8.60 -3.69 4.90
C ARG A 18 -8.73 -2.93 6.21
N SER A 19 -7.94 -1.85 6.34
CA SER A 19 -7.99 -1.01 7.53
C SER A 19 -7.83 0.45 7.14
N PRO A 20 -8.54 1.38 7.82
CA PRO A 20 -8.39 2.81 7.56
C PRO A 20 -6.94 3.29 7.68
N SER A 21 -6.19 2.73 8.64
CA SER A 21 -4.76 3.06 8.81
C SER A 21 -3.91 2.72 7.59
N ALA A 22 -4.22 1.61 6.90
CA ALA A 22 -3.48 1.21 5.71
C ALA A 22 -3.81 2.12 4.52
N GLU A 23 -5.09 2.45 4.35
CA GLU A 23 -5.52 3.39 3.30
C GLU A 23 -4.90 4.76 3.50
N ILE A 24 -4.95 5.31 4.72
CA ILE A 24 -4.35 6.61 5.03
C ILE A 24 -2.85 6.61 4.71
N ALA A 25 -2.11 5.54 5.06
CA ALA A 25 -0.69 5.45 4.75
C ALA A 25 -0.42 5.39 3.24
N VAL A 26 -1.20 4.61 2.49
CA VAL A 26 -1.10 4.52 1.03
C VAL A 26 -1.37 5.88 0.39
N VAL A 27 -2.47 6.54 0.77
CA VAL A 27 -2.85 7.86 0.24
C VAL A 27 -1.81 8.92 0.58
N THR A 28 -1.29 8.91 1.81
CA THR A 28 -0.23 9.83 2.24
C THR A 28 1.02 9.65 1.38
N TYR A 29 1.43 8.40 1.13
CA TYR A 29 2.55 8.13 0.23
C TYR A 29 2.25 8.61 -1.20
N SER A 30 1.06 8.32 -1.73
CA SER A 30 0.68 8.72 -3.09
C SER A 30 0.77 10.22 -3.33
N TYR A 31 0.38 11.05 -2.35
CA TYR A 31 0.53 12.51 -2.46
C TYR A 31 1.98 13.00 -2.37
N SER A 32 2.88 12.20 -1.78
CA SER A 32 4.31 12.54 -1.69
C SER A 32 5.10 12.13 -2.94
N ASP A 33 4.55 11.22 -3.75
CA ASP A 33 5.21 10.71 -4.95
C ASP A 33 4.87 11.61 -6.15
N SER A 34 5.88 11.98 -6.93
CA SER A 34 5.69 12.89 -8.08
C SER A 34 5.31 12.18 -9.39
N ARG A 35 5.15 10.85 -9.37
CA ARG A 35 4.76 10.04 -10.54
C ARG A 35 3.25 10.05 -10.72
N ASP A 36 2.81 9.61 -11.90
CA ASP A 36 1.39 9.36 -12.18
C ASP A 36 0.95 8.07 -11.48
N LEU A 37 0.37 8.20 -10.29
CA LEU A 37 -0.20 7.10 -9.53
C LEU A 37 -1.72 7.24 -9.54
N SER A 38 -2.42 6.28 -10.15
CA SER A 38 -3.87 6.28 -10.27
C SER A 38 -4.54 5.29 -9.33
N SER A 39 -3.89 4.17 -9.01
CA SER A 39 -4.42 3.16 -8.09
C SER A 39 -3.32 2.44 -7.33
N ALA A 40 -3.71 1.78 -6.25
CA ALA A 40 -2.80 1.07 -5.37
C ALA A 40 -3.38 -0.27 -4.90
N VAL A 41 -2.54 -1.30 -4.88
CA VAL A 41 -2.88 -2.64 -4.38
C VAL A 41 -2.01 -2.98 -3.18
N VAL A 42 -2.62 -3.05 -2.01
CA VAL A 42 -1.97 -3.50 -0.78
C VAL A 42 -1.84 -5.02 -0.80
N LYS A 43 -0.59 -5.50 -0.86
CA LYS A 43 -0.25 -6.92 -0.77
C LYS A 43 -0.30 -7.37 0.68
N CYS A 44 -1.39 -8.04 1.02
CA CYS A 44 -1.59 -8.65 2.34
C CYS A 44 -0.81 -9.97 2.44
N LEU A 45 -0.42 -10.34 3.66
CA LEU A 45 0.16 -11.65 3.92
C LEU A 45 -0.83 -12.77 3.57
N PRO A 46 -0.34 -13.96 3.18
CA PRO A 46 -1.18 -15.15 3.01
C PRO A 46 -1.99 -15.47 4.27
N LYS A 47 -3.19 -16.06 4.11
CA LYS A 47 -4.06 -16.46 5.24
C LYS A 47 -3.35 -17.32 6.29
N LYS A 48 -2.46 -18.23 5.88
CA LYS A 48 -1.64 -19.06 6.78
C LYS A 48 -0.70 -18.28 7.72
N LEU A 49 -0.41 -17.02 7.40
CA LEU A 49 0.39 -16.08 8.21
C LEU A 49 -0.49 -15.03 8.92
N GLY A 50 -1.80 -15.31 9.07
CA GLY A 50 -2.76 -14.42 9.71
C GLY A 50 -3.43 -13.41 8.75
N GLY A 51 -3.09 -13.42 7.47
CA GLY A 51 -3.84 -12.69 6.45
C GLY A 51 -3.72 -11.17 6.49
N LYS A 52 -2.78 -10.61 7.26
CA LYS A 52 -2.71 -9.19 7.65
C LYS A 52 -2.25 -8.27 6.51
N SER A 53 -2.75 -7.04 6.51
CA SER A 53 -2.26 -5.95 5.65
C SER A 53 -0.92 -5.41 6.15
N TRP A 54 -0.85 -5.04 7.44
CA TRP A 54 0.39 -4.66 8.12
C TRP A 54 1.21 -5.89 8.52
N HIS A 55 2.50 -5.86 8.19
CA HIS A 55 3.42 -6.94 8.52
C HIS A 55 4.84 -6.45 8.79
N LYS A 56 5.60 -7.26 9.53
CA LYS A 56 7.02 -7.04 9.80
C LYS A 56 7.85 -7.82 8.79
N GLY A 57 9.00 -7.27 8.43
CA GLY A 57 9.96 -7.94 7.58
C GLY A 57 10.65 -9.06 8.34
N GLY A 58 10.53 -10.30 7.87
CA GLY A 58 11.24 -11.44 8.43
C GLY A 58 10.79 -11.85 9.84
N THR A 59 11.72 -12.38 10.63
CA THR A 59 11.47 -12.94 11.96
C THR A 59 11.81 -11.99 13.11
N ASP A 60 12.36 -10.80 12.83
CA ASP A 60 12.73 -9.85 13.86
C ASP A 60 11.48 -9.24 14.52
N PRO A 61 11.21 -9.51 15.80
CA PRO A 61 10.05 -8.94 16.49
C PRO A 61 10.15 -7.43 16.68
N LYS A 62 11.34 -6.82 16.55
CA LYS A 62 11.57 -5.39 16.69
C LYS A 62 11.47 -4.63 15.37
N ALA A 63 11.40 -5.32 14.24
CA ALA A 63 11.21 -4.67 12.95
C ALA A 63 9.91 -3.84 12.95
N PRO A 64 9.94 -2.63 12.37
CA PRO A 64 8.72 -1.84 12.20
C PRO A 64 7.75 -2.54 11.25
N GLU A 65 6.46 -2.38 11.51
CA GLU A 65 5.42 -2.82 10.58
C GLU A 65 5.38 -1.91 9.37
N HIS A 66 5.16 -2.52 8.21
CA HIS A 66 4.95 -1.83 6.94
C HIS A 66 3.84 -2.51 6.14
N LEU A 67 3.37 -1.83 5.11
CA LEU A 67 2.61 -2.40 4.01
C LEU A 67 3.55 -2.71 2.86
N THR A 68 3.22 -3.73 2.07
CA THR A 68 3.77 -3.87 0.72
C THR A 68 2.70 -3.37 -0.25
N VAL A 69 2.99 -2.36 -1.06
CA VAL A 69 2.00 -1.69 -1.91
C VAL A 69 2.51 -1.62 -3.34
N GLU A 70 1.70 -2.10 -4.26
CA GLU A 70 1.92 -1.97 -5.70
C GLU A 70 1.14 -0.76 -6.22
N PHE A 71 1.81 0.17 -6.89
CA PHE A 71 1.19 1.34 -7.49
C PHE A 71 1.11 1.22 -9.00
N ILE A 72 -0.01 1.71 -9.55
CA ILE A 72 -0.40 1.54 -10.94
C ILE A 72 -0.77 2.92 -11.53
N ASP A 73 -0.40 3.17 -12.78
CA ASP A 73 -0.74 4.40 -13.51
C ASP A 73 -2.19 4.40 -14.02
N SER A 74 -2.65 5.49 -14.62
CA SER A 74 -4.02 5.59 -15.15
C SER A 74 -4.32 4.64 -16.31
N ASN A 75 -3.29 4.05 -16.92
CA ASN A 75 -3.42 3.09 -18.01
C ASN A 75 -3.43 1.64 -17.52
N GLY A 76 -3.32 1.42 -16.21
CA GLY A 76 -3.25 0.08 -15.62
C GLY A 76 -1.85 -0.52 -15.62
N ASN A 77 -0.80 0.25 -15.91
CA ASN A 77 0.58 -0.25 -15.89
C ASN A 77 1.18 -0.17 -14.49
N HIS A 78 2.00 -1.17 -14.15
CA HIS A 78 2.83 -1.13 -12.94
C HIS A 78 3.80 0.04 -12.99
N VAL A 79 3.80 0.86 -11.94
CA VAL A 79 4.75 1.98 -11.78
C VAL A 79 5.86 1.59 -10.81
N THR A 80 5.50 1.05 -9.65
CA THR A 80 6.46 0.69 -8.60
C THR A 80 5.81 -0.20 -7.54
N THR A 81 6.65 -0.91 -6.81
CA THR A 81 6.26 -1.52 -5.53
C THR A 81 7.05 -0.85 -4.40
N LYS A 82 6.40 -0.53 -3.28
CA LYS A 82 7.02 0.12 -2.13
C LYS A 82 6.60 -0.54 -0.83
N HIS A 83 7.52 -0.54 0.13
CA HIS A 83 7.18 -0.77 1.52
C HIS A 83 6.87 0.58 2.16
N ILE A 84 5.73 0.69 2.85
CA ILE A 84 5.25 1.95 3.42
C ILE A 84 5.00 1.77 4.90
N ASP A 85 5.57 2.65 5.72
CA ASP A 85 5.34 2.67 7.16
C ASP A 85 3.94 3.20 7.54
N ARG A 86 3.65 3.20 8.83
CA ARG A 86 2.37 3.71 9.39
C ARG A 86 2.11 5.20 9.09
N ASN A 87 3.12 5.96 8.69
CA ASN A 87 3.04 7.39 8.40
C ASN A 87 3.01 7.69 6.90
N GLY A 88 2.93 6.68 6.04
CA GLY A 88 2.95 6.89 4.60
C GLY A 88 4.33 7.16 4.02
N ARG A 89 5.41 6.78 4.71
CA ARG A 89 6.78 6.95 4.24
C ARG A 89 7.33 5.65 3.69
N ALA A 90 8.07 5.73 2.59
CA ALA A 90 8.81 4.57 2.10
C ALA A 90 9.87 4.13 3.11
N CYS A 91 9.99 2.82 3.33
CA CYS A 91 11.03 2.20 4.17
C CYS A 91 11.90 1.21 3.39
#